data_AF-A0A531MT15-F1
#
_entry.id   AF-A0A531MT15-F1
#
_cell.length_a   1.000
_cell.length_b   1.000
_cell.length_c   1.000
_cell.angle_alpha   90.00
_cell.angle_beta   90.00
_cell.angle_gamma   90.00
#
_symmetry.space_group_name_H-M   'P 1'
#
loop_
_entity.id
_entity.type
_entity.pdbx_description
1 polymer ?
#
loop_
_entity_poly.entity_id
_entity_poly.type
_entity_poly.pdbx_seq_one_letter_code
_entity_poly.pdbx_strand_id
1 'polypeptide(L)' 'MLTRKQHELLMFIHERLKESGIPPSFDEMKEALDLASKSGIHRLITALEECGFI' A
#
# COMPACT_ATOMS: atom_id res chain seq x y z
N MET A 1 1.08 -8.11 -13.08
CA MET A 1 -0.04 -7.22 -13.41
C MET A 1 -0.72 -6.83 -12.10
N LEU A 2 -0.84 -5.54 -11.81
CA LEU A 2 -1.44 -5.08 -10.55
C LEU A 2 -2.96 -5.03 -10.64
N THR A 3 -3.64 -5.44 -9.58
CA THR A 3 -5.06 -5.11 -9.37
C THR A 3 -5.20 -3.62 -9.09
N ARG A 4 -6.42 -3.09 -9.23
CA ARG A 4 -6.71 -1.68 -8.94
C ARG A 4 -6.26 -1.27 -7.52
N LYS A 5 -6.58 -2.07 -6.50
CA LYS A 5 -6.21 -1.77 -5.11
C LYS A 5 -4.70 -1.86 -4.85
N GLN A 6 -3.98 -2.76 -5.52
CA GLN A 6 -2.52 -2.82 -5.42
C GLN A 6 -1.86 -1.58 -6.06
N HIS A 7 -2.38 -1.14 -7.21
CA HIS A 7 -1.91 0.08 -7.85
C HIS A 7 -2.18 1.32 -6.98
N GLU A 8 -3.40 1.44 -6.41
CA GLU A 8 -3.76 2.51 -5.47
C GLU A 8 -2.81 2.53 -4.26
N LEU A 9 -2.51 1.35 -3.67
CA LEU A 9 -1.56 1.24 -2.57
C LEU A 9 -0.15 1.68 -2.95
N LEU A 10 0.36 1.19 -4.09
CA LEU A 10 1.70 1.51 -4.57
C LEU A 10 1.85 3.03 -4.80
N MET A 11 0.84 3.66 -5.41
CA MET A 11 0.83 5.10 -5.61
C MET A 11 0.80 5.88 -4.29
N PHE A 12 -0.04 5.46 -3.34
CA PHE A 12 -0.10 6.07 -2.02
C PHE A 12 1.24 5.99 -1.27
N ILE A 13 1.91 4.83 -1.30
CA ILE A 13 3.24 4.66 -0.71
C ILE A 13 4.25 5.61 -1.37
N HIS A 14 4.24 5.69 -2.71
CA HIS A 14 5.15 6.54 -3.46
C HIS A 14 4.94 8.03 -3.15
N GLU A 15 3.69 8.49 -3.07
CA GLU A 15 3.36 9.87 -2.71
C GLU A 15 3.84 10.22 -1.30
N ARG A 16 3.59 9.34 -0.31
CA ARG A 16 4.02 9.56 1.07
C ARG A 16 5.53 9.60 1.23
N LEU A 17 6.24 8.71 0.52
CA LEU A 17 7.71 8.74 0.45
C LEU A 17 8.22 10.02 -0.20
N LYS A 18 7.58 10.49 -1.27
CA LYS A 18 7.97 11.73 -1.95
C LYS A 18 7.75 12.97 -1.09
N GLU A 19 6.65 13.02 -0.33
CA GLU A 19 6.29 14.17 0.49
C GLU A 19 7.07 14.25 1.81
N SER A 20 7.22 13.12 2.50
CA SER A 20 7.76 13.08 3.87
C SER A 20 9.11 12.38 3.98
N GLY A 21 9.54 11.63 2.96
CA GLY A 21 10.69 10.73 3.03
C GLY A 21 10.43 9.47 3.87
N ILE A 22 9.23 9.33 4.44
CA ILE A 22 8.86 8.25 5.36
C ILE A 22 7.72 7.43 4.72
N PRO A 23 7.83 6.09 4.66
CA PRO A 23 6.74 5.27 4.16
C PRO A 23 5.54 5.33 5.11
N PRO A 24 4.30 5.23 4.60
CA PRO A 24 3.14 5.20 5.48
C PRO A 24 3.12 3.91 6.31
N SER A 25 2.47 3.96 7.47
CA SER A 25 2.20 2.79 8.30
C SER A 25 1.09 1.91 7.71
N PHE A 26 1.01 0.66 8.14
CA PHE A 26 -0.07 -0.26 7.74
C PHE A 26 -1.47 0.31 8.05
N ASP A 27 -1.63 1.02 9.18
CA ASP A 27 -2.93 1.59 9.55
C ASP A 27 -3.25 2.82 8.67
N GLU A 28 -2.28 3.68 8.32
CA GLU A 28 -2.48 4.76 7.34
C GLU A 28 -2.85 4.23 5.94
N MET A 29 -2.17 3.19 5.47
CA MET A 29 -2.49 2.56 4.18
C MET A 29 -3.90 1.94 4.19
N LYS A 30 -4.29 1.31 5.30
CA LYS A 30 -5.62 0.71 5.46
C LYS A 30 -6.71 1.79 5.43
N GLU A 31 -6.49 2.89 6.12
CA GLU A 31 -7.40 4.05 6.14
C GLU A 31 -7.50 4.71 4.75
N ALA A 32 -6.37 4.93 4.08
CA ALA A 32 -6.32 5.54 2.75
C ALA A 32 -7.07 4.72 1.68
N LEU A 33 -7.07 3.39 1.80
CA LEU A 33 -7.72 2.47 0.85
C LEU A 33 -9.11 1.99 1.29
N ASP A 34 -9.65 2.58 2.36
CA ASP A 34 -10.94 2.23 2.97
C ASP A 34 -11.10 0.71 3.18
N LEU A 35 -10.10 0.12 3.84
CA LEU A 35 -10.06 -1.32 4.10
C LEU A 35 -10.61 -1.64 5.49
N ALA A 36 -11.56 -2.58 5.53
CA ALA A 36 -12.20 -2.99 6.77
C ALA A 36 -11.28 -3.78 7.73
N SER A 37 -10.14 -4.33 7.27
CA SER A 37 -9.30 -5.21 8.11
C SER A 37 -7.80 -5.08 7.86
N LYS A 38 -7.01 -5.38 8.90
CA LYS A 38 -5.54 -5.46 8.82
C LYS A 38 -5.07 -6.57 7.87
N SER A 39 -5.78 -7.69 7.81
CA SER A 39 -5.47 -8.76 6.85
C SER A 39 -5.68 -8.34 5.39
N GLY A 40 -6.55 -7.36 5.13
CA GLY A 40 -6.73 -6.76 3.81
C GLY A 40 -5.45 -6.07 3.31
N ILE A 41 -4.87 -5.22 4.16
CA ILE A 41 -3.64 -4.50 3.81
C ILE A 41 -2.43 -5.44 3.71
N HIS A 42 -2.29 -6.41 4.62
CA HIS A 42 -1.19 -7.37 4.56
C HIS A 42 -1.14 -8.13 3.23
N ARG A 43 -2.29 -8.59 2.72
CA ARG A 43 -2.33 -9.28 1.41
C ARG A 43 -1.89 -8.39 0.25
N LEU A 44 -2.24 -7.10 0.29
CA LEU A 44 -1.85 -6.17 -0.77
C LEU A 44 -0.34 -5.90 -0.71
N ILE A 45 0.22 -5.71 0.48
CA ILE A 45 1.67 -5.51 0.68
C ILE A 45 2.47 -6.73 0.22
N THR A 46 2.13 -7.93 0.72
CA THR A 46 2.82 -9.16 0.33
C THR A 46 2.82 -9.36 -1.19
N ALA A 47 1.70 -9.09 -1.85
CA ALA A 47 1.63 -9.21 -3.30
C ALA A 47 2.47 -8.17 -4.05
N LEU A 48 2.67 -6.97 -3.49
CA LEU A 48 3.56 -5.96 -4.06
C LEU A 48 5.04 -6.35 -3.88
N GLU A 49 5.42 -6.87 -2.72
CA GLU A 49 6.77 -7.39 -2.42
C GLU A 49 7.12 -8.58 -3.32
N GLU A 50 6.23 -9.58 -3.42
CA GLU A 50 6.43 -10.77 -4.26
C GLU A 50 6.58 -10.43 -5.75
N CYS A 51 5.94 -9.33 -6.19
CA CYS A 51 6.07 -8.83 -7.56
C CYS A 51 7.27 -7.89 -7.77
N GLY A 52 8.01 -7.54 -6.71
CA GLY A 52 9.18 -6.66 -6.77
C GLY A 52 8.87 -5.18 -6.97
N PHE A 53 7.70 -4.71 -6.53
CA PHE A 53 7.36 -3.28 -6.60
C PHE A 53 7.83 -2.47 -5.39
N ILE A 54 7.94 -3.11 -4.22
CA ILE A 54 8.42 -2.51 -2.96
C ILE A 54 9.38 -3.46 -2.25
#